data_AF-A0A0V0J765-F1
#
_entry.id   AF-A0A0V0J765-F1
#
_cell.length_a   1.000
_cell.length_b   1.000
_cell.length_c   1.000
_cell.angle_alpha   90.00
_cell.angle_beta   90.00
_cell.angle_gamma   90.00
#
_symmetry.space_group_name_H-M   'P 1'
#
loop_
_entity.id
_entity.type
_entity.pdbx_description
1 polymer ?
#
loop_
_entity_poly.entity_id
_entity_poly.type
_entity_poly.pdbx_seq_one_letter_code
_entity_poly.pdbx_strand_id
1 'polypeptide(L)'
;MGSFLKLHTFLIEFQDEPEADIDREILLSRPTEISMFLAKYPKERLADWISLSSHLTASIADRLQPTGRYIYSCAQFQSEKSNSQDRASVPIPERLLRGRVDSIAPESLAECEAQLPALKTMPETDLRLTVLPAHPLYPAGASPTEISLHNMDQTYTLNALLGQIETSIVASQPPMDSQCSHGLSPAEAFLLGEIQFSFVVFLLGEALEGWYHWRGILTLLASCEKAISEHPHLYKALITCLYRELTFTGDETTEKKDNDDHGDDSLSMSDLFHPGSFDGWSQRRPNDPAFLPHTLSRLFSNIAQASNNGDKALMDLVDRAEGLRKSLERKFGVSLSSCIRPPEVTDTEGGVPLDAYNWDDDEAPTLVL
;
A
#
# COMPACT_ATOMS: atom_id res chain seq x y z
N MET A 1 10.29 -15.94 -17.46
CA MET A 1 10.57 -17.30 -16.98
C MET A 1 9.21 -17.94 -16.68
N GLY A 2 8.89 -19.09 -17.28
CA GLY A 2 7.66 -19.81 -16.96
C GLY A 2 7.82 -20.63 -15.67
N SER A 3 6.74 -20.75 -14.91
CA SER A 3 6.61 -21.65 -13.77
C SER A 3 5.32 -22.46 -13.86
N PHE A 4 5.28 -23.61 -13.20
CA PHE A 4 4.08 -24.44 -13.09
C PHE A 4 3.64 -24.54 -11.65
N LEU A 5 2.34 -24.35 -11.42
CA LEU A 5 1.71 -24.64 -10.15
C LEU A 5 1.51 -26.15 -10.01
N LYS A 6 2.23 -26.77 -9.07
CA LYS A 6 2.03 -28.17 -8.68
C LYS A 6 1.43 -28.25 -7.29
N LEU A 7 0.44 -29.13 -7.12
CA LEU A 7 -0.12 -29.41 -5.81
C LEU A 7 0.86 -30.25 -5.00
N HIS A 8 1.41 -29.66 -3.93
CA HIS A 8 2.25 -30.38 -2.99
C HIS A 8 1.37 -31.25 -2.09
N THR A 9 1.37 -32.57 -2.34
CA THR A 9 0.38 -33.52 -1.79
C THR A 9 0.39 -33.65 -0.27
N PHE A 10 1.49 -33.30 0.39
CA PHE A 10 1.61 -33.31 1.85
C PHE A 10 1.20 -31.98 2.52
N LEU A 11 1.27 -30.87 1.80
CA LEU A 11 0.96 -29.54 2.34
C LEU A 11 -0.43 -29.04 1.87
N ILE A 12 -1.00 -29.67 0.82
CA ILE A 12 -2.25 -29.23 0.16
C ILE A 12 -2.12 -27.75 -0.29
N GLU A 13 -0.92 -27.39 -0.74
CA GLU A 13 -0.57 -26.05 -1.21
C GLU A 13 -0.10 -26.14 -2.67
N PHE A 14 -0.40 -25.13 -3.46
CA PHE A 14 0.14 -25.00 -4.81
C PHE A 14 1.51 -24.33 -4.73
N GLN A 15 2.51 -24.95 -5.35
CA GLN A 15 3.87 -24.43 -5.40
C GLN A 15 4.25 -24.12 -6.84
N ASP A 16 4.82 -22.92 -7.06
CA ASP A 16 5.46 -22.58 -8.32
C ASP A 16 6.79 -23.32 -8.46
N GLU A 17 6.83 -24.28 -9.37
CA GLU A 17 8.06 -24.96 -9.78
C GLU A 17 8.59 -24.37 -11.08
N PRO A 18 9.93 -24.26 -11.24
CA PRO A 18 10.51 -23.83 -12.50
C PRO A 18 10.12 -24.80 -13.63
N GLU A 19 9.78 -24.24 -14.79
CA GLU A 19 9.41 -25.01 -15.98
C GLU A 19 10.54 -25.97 -16.39
N ALA A 20 10.25 -27.28 -16.38
CA ALA A 20 11.15 -28.29 -16.92
C ALA A 20 11.01 -28.34 -18.45
N ASP A 21 12.13 -28.52 -19.17
CA ASP A 21 12.14 -28.53 -20.64
C ASP A 21 11.16 -29.55 -21.26
N ILE A 22 10.97 -30.67 -20.56
CA ILE A 22 10.04 -31.76 -20.95
C ILE A 22 8.58 -31.30 -20.86
N ASP A 23 8.22 -30.55 -19.82
CA ASP A 23 6.85 -30.05 -19.62
C ASP A 23 6.50 -29.03 -20.71
N ARG A 24 7.45 -28.16 -21.06
CA ARG A 24 7.33 -27.19 -22.15
C ARG A 24 7.10 -27.87 -23.51
N GLU A 25 7.84 -28.92 -23.81
CA GLU A 25 7.71 -29.67 -25.06
C GLU A 25 6.35 -30.38 -25.17
N ILE A 26 5.88 -30.95 -24.06
CA ILE A 26 4.53 -31.53 -23.96
C ILE A 26 3.47 -30.46 -24.25
N LEU A 27 3.64 -29.26 -23.67
CA LEU A 27 2.68 -28.16 -23.86
C LEU A 27 2.58 -27.68 -25.30
N LEU A 28 3.73 -27.56 -25.98
CA LEU A 28 3.80 -27.17 -27.38
C LEU A 28 3.28 -28.25 -28.33
N SER A 29 3.36 -29.52 -27.94
CA SER A 29 2.92 -30.66 -28.77
C SER A 29 1.40 -30.88 -28.79
N ARG A 30 0.65 -30.42 -27.77
CA ARG A 30 -0.80 -30.67 -27.63
C ARG A 30 -1.64 -29.42 -27.31
N PRO A 31 -1.54 -28.34 -28.12
CA PRO A 31 -2.17 -27.06 -27.81
C PRO A 31 -3.70 -27.12 -27.70
N THR A 32 -4.35 -28.03 -28.43
CA THR A 32 -5.81 -28.20 -28.40
C THR A 32 -6.32 -28.87 -27.13
N GLU A 33 -5.60 -29.84 -26.59
CA GLU A 33 -5.99 -30.52 -25.34
C GLU A 33 -5.79 -29.58 -24.15
N ILE A 34 -4.68 -28.85 -24.15
CA ILE A 34 -4.32 -27.94 -23.05
C ILE A 34 -5.23 -26.72 -23.01
N SER A 35 -5.58 -26.16 -24.17
CA SER A 35 -6.50 -25.02 -24.24
C SER A 35 -7.93 -25.35 -23.81
N MET A 36 -8.32 -26.63 -23.75
CA MET A 36 -9.60 -27.05 -23.15
C MET A 36 -9.60 -26.93 -21.62
N PHE A 37 -8.44 -27.08 -20.97
CA PHE A 37 -8.33 -27.12 -19.51
C PHE A 37 -7.67 -25.87 -18.90
N LEU A 38 -7.14 -24.96 -19.73
CA LEU A 38 -6.57 -23.69 -19.29
C LEU A 38 -7.52 -22.52 -19.53
N ALA A 39 -7.65 -21.65 -18.52
CA ALA A 39 -8.28 -20.36 -18.68
C ALA A 39 -7.40 -19.44 -19.55
N LYS A 40 -8.02 -18.66 -20.43
CA LYS A 40 -7.31 -17.63 -21.19
C LYS A 40 -7.03 -16.46 -20.27
N TYR A 41 -5.78 -15.98 -20.25
CA TYR A 41 -5.44 -14.75 -19.53
C TYR A 41 -6.25 -13.57 -20.11
N PRO A 42 -6.93 -12.76 -19.28
CA PRO A 42 -7.70 -11.62 -19.72
C PRO A 42 -6.76 -10.49 -20.17
N LYS A 43 -6.39 -10.51 -21.46
CA LYS A 43 -5.46 -9.54 -22.04
C LYS A 43 -5.94 -8.09 -21.92
N GLU A 44 -7.24 -7.88 -21.84
CA GLU A 44 -7.88 -6.56 -21.68
C GLU A 44 -7.42 -5.85 -20.40
N ARG A 45 -7.22 -6.61 -19.30
CA ARG A 45 -6.79 -6.07 -18.00
C ARG A 45 -5.27 -6.02 -17.82
N LEU A 46 -4.51 -6.42 -18.83
CA LEU A 46 -3.05 -6.44 -18.74
C LEU A 46 -2.49 -5.02 -18.61
N ALA A 47 -3.07 -4.06 -19.34
CA ALA A 47 -2.67 -2.67 -19.27
C ALA A 47 -2.89 -2.09 -17.86
N ASP A 48 -4.06 -2.37 -17.27
CA ASP A 48 -4.37 -1.96 -15.89
C ASP A 48 -3.35 -2.52 -14.89
N TRP A 49 -3.00 -3.80 -15.04
CA TRP A 49 -2.02 -4.46 -14.17
C TRP A 49 -0.64 -3.83 -14.30
N ILE A 50 -0.16 -3.61 -15.53
CA ILE A 50 1.11 -2.92 -15.80
C ILE A 50 1.10 -1.51 -15.19
N SER A 51 -0.05 -0.82 -15.28
CA SER A 51 -0.20 0.52 -14.74
C SER A 51 -0.09 0.54 -13.21
N LEU A 52 -0.71 -0.43 -12.54
CA LEU A 52 -0.76 -0.57 -11.08
C LEU A 52 0.59 -0.99 -10.50
N SER A 53 1.40 -1.72 -11.27
CA SER A 53 2.72 -2.21 -10.87
C SER A 53 3.87 -1.47 -11.56
N SER A 54 3.68 -0.21 -11.97
CA SER A 54 4.65 0.53 -12.80
C SER A 54 6.02 0.78 -12.15
N HIS A 55 6.07 0.89 -10.83
CA HIS A 55 7.30 1.05 -10.04
C HIS A 55 7.71 -0.25 -9.34
N LEU A 56 6.89 -1.31 -9.43
CA LEU A 56 7.17 -2.60 -8.83
C LEU A 56 8.09 -3.42 -9.74
N THR A 57 9.40 -3.35 -9.51
CA THR A 57 10.37 -4.20 -10.20
C THR A 57 10.57 -5.54 -9.50
N ALA A 58 11.06 -6.54 -10.23
CA ALA A 58 11.37 -7.85 -9.65
C ALA A 58 12.37 -7.75 -8.48
N SER A 59 13.34 -6.84 -8.54
CA SER A 59 14.31 -6.64 -7.45
C SER A 59 13.67 -6.03 -6.20
N ILE A 60 12.70 -5.13 -6.35
CA ILE A 60 11.92 -4.58 -5.24
C ILE A 60 11.06 -5.69 -4.63
N ALA A 61 10.32 -6.44 -5.45
CA ALA A 61 9.49 -7.55 -4.97
C ALA A 61 10.33 -8.60 -4.25
N ASP A 62 11.50 -8.95 -4.81
CA ASP A 62 12.42 -9.93 -4.21
C ASP A 62 12.98 -9.49 -2.86
N ARG A 63 13.07 -8.18 -2.63
CA ARG A 63 13.52 -7.61 -1.37
C ARG A 63 12.39 -7.50 -0.34
N LEU A 64 11.18 -7.17 -0.76
CA LEU A 64 10.03 -6.96 0.12
C LEU A 64 9.33 -8.28 0.51
N GLN A 65 9.34 -9.28 -0.37
CA GLN A 65 8.69 -10.56 -0.10
C GLN A 65 9.29 -11.26 1.12
N PRO A 66 8.51 -12.08 1.84
CA PRO A 66 9.03 -12.89 2.94
C PRO A 66 10.09 -13.87 2.48
N THR A 67 10.92 -14.36 3.42
CA THR A 67 12.00 -15.31 3.08
C THR A 67 11.42 -16.64 2.58
N GLY A 68 10.26 -17.04 3.11
CA GLY A 68 9.50 -18.21 2.65
C GLY A 68 8.75 -17.99 1.33
N ARG A 69 8.68 -16.75 0.82
CA ARG A 69 7.94 -16.34 -0.41
C ARG A 69 6.43 -16.54 -0.39
N TYR A 70 5.87 -16.90 0.76
CA TYR A 70 4.42 -17.00 0.96
C TYR A 70 3.90 -15.78 1.70
N ILE A 71 2.82 -15.20 1.18
CA ILE A 71 2.08 -14.11 1.82
C ILE A 71 0.74 -14.70 2.24
N TYR A 72 0.43 -14.58 3.53
CA TYR A 72 -0.82 -15.06 4.12
C TYR A 72 -1.68 -13.86 4.51
N SER A 73 -3.00 -13.98 4.38
CA SER A 73 -3.94 -12.95 4.82
C SER A 73 -3.90 -12.72 6.34
N CYS A 74 -3.49 -13.75 7.10
CA CYS A 74 -3.29 -13.68 8.54
C CYS A 74 -1.86 -14.06 8.95
N ALA A 75 -1.37 -13.40 10.01
CA ALA A 75 -0.05 -13.64 10.57
C ALA A 75 0.07 -15.09 11.05
N GLN A 76 1.12 -15.79 10.60
CA GLN A 76 1.43 -17.14 11.03
C GLN A 76 2.27 -17.09 12.31
N PHE A 77 1.87 -17.82 13.34
CA PHE A 77 2.56 -17.81 14.63
C PHE A 77 3.40 -19.06 14.85
N GLN A 78 4.59 -18.87 15.43
CA GLN A 78 5.48 -19.96 15.78
C GLN A 78 4.90 -20.75 16.95
N SER A 79 4.52 -22.01 16.69
CA SER A 79 4.17 -22.95 17.74
C SER A 79 5.43 -23.44 18.44
N GLU A 80 5.70 -22.96 19.66
CA GLU A 80 6.74 -23.54 20.51
C GLU A 80 6.36 -24.99 20.89
N LYS A 81 7.28 -25.94 20.69
CA LYS A 81 7.06 -27.34 21.07
C LYS A 81 6.90 -27.40 22.59
N SER A 82 5.74 -27.85 23.03
CA SER A 82 5.38 -27.90 24.44
C SER A 82 4.82 -29.28 24.78
N ASN A 83 5.46 -29.98 25.70
CA ASN A 83 4.96 -31.25 26.22
C ASN A 83 3.98 -31.01 27.39
N SER A 84 3.24 -32.04 27.82
CA SER A 84 2.24 -31.90 28.90
C SER A 84 2.84 -31.45 30.23
N GLN A 85 4.11 -31.76 30.50
CA GLN A 85 4.81 -31.33 31.71
C GLN A 85 5.21 -29.85 31.63
N ASP A 86 5.63 -29.38 30.46
CA ASP A 86 5.93 -27.96 30.20
C ASP A 86 4.66 -27.12 30.34
N ARG A 87 3.52 -27.57 29.80
CA ARG A 87 2.23 -26.87 29.96
C ARG A 87 1.75 -26.82 31.41
N ALA A 88 2.05 -27.86 32.19
CA ALA A 88 1.67 -27.94 33.60
C ALA A 88 2.60 -27.11 34.51
N SER A 89 3.83 -26.84 34.09
CA SER A 89 4.80 -26.03 34.83
C SER A 89 4.69 -24.53 34.54
N VAL A 90 4.07 -24.14 33.41
CA VAL A 90 3.71 -22.75 33.15
C VAL A 90 2.69 -22.29 34.20
N PRO A 91 3.02 -21.27 35.02
CA PRO A 91 2.07 -20.72 35.97
C PRO A 91 0.82 -20.28 35.22
N ILE A 92 -0.34 -20.84 35.57
CA ILE A 92 -1.61 -20.33 35.05
C ILE A 92 -1.67 -18.86 35.48
N PRO A 93 -1.79 -17.90 34.54
CA PRO A 93 -1.93 -16.49 34.89
C PRO A 93 -3.03 -16.34 35.94
N GLU A 94 -2.78 -15.58 37.01
CA GLU A 94 -3.68 -15.54 38.17
C GLU A 94 -5.14 -15.22 37.81
N ARG A 95 -5.36 -14.56 36.67
CA ARG A 95 -6.68 -14.22 36.10
C ARG A 95 -7.46 -15.41 35.50
N LEU A 96 -6.79 -16.49 35.10
CA LEU A 96 -7.42 -17.71 34.56
C LEU A 96 -7.69 -18.76 35.67
N LEU A 97 -7.30 -18.46 36.91
CA LEU A 97 -7.60 -19.30 38.07
C LEU A 97 -9.10 -19.26 38.37
N ARG A 98 -9.74 -20.42 38.30
CA ARG A 98 -11.17 -20.59 38.56
C ARG A 98 -11.46 -20.23 40.03
N GLY A 99 -12.18 -19.13 40.27
CA GLY A 99 -12.63 -18.72 41.62
C GLY A 99 -12.28 -17.30 42.05
N ARG A 100 -11.55 -16.52 41.24
CA ARG A 100 -11.31 -15.09 41.52
C ARG A 100 -12.49 -14.26 40.99
N VAL A 101 -13.19 -13.56 41.88
CA VAL A 101 -14.32 -12.66 41.55
C VAL A 101 -13.84 -11.23 41.21
N ASP A 102 -12.56 -10.93 41.49
CA ASP A 102 -11.98 -9.58 41.34
C ASP A 102 -11.24 -9.36 40.00
N SER A 103 -11.71 -9.96 38.91
CA SER A 103 -11.21 -9.57 37.57
C SER A 103 -11.77 -8.20 37.23
N ILE A 104 -11.05 -7.16 37.65
CA ILE A 104 -11.24 -5.79 37.16
C ILE A 104 -11.09 -5.86 35.64
N ALA A 105 -12.15 -5.48 34.91
CA ALA A 105 -12.07 -5.36 33.47
C ALA A 105 -10.99 -4.32 33.15
N PRO A 106 -10.00 -4.62 32.30
CA PRO A 106 -8.98 -3.65 31.91
C PRO A 106 -9.63 -2.38 31.37
N GLU A 107 -9.21 -1.22 31.87
CA GLU A 107 -9.78 0.08 31.50
C GLU A 107 -9.15 0.62 30.21
N SER A 108 -8.06 -0.01 29.74
CA SER A 108 -7.35 0.38 28.52
C SER A 108 -6.94 -0.81 27.66
N LEU A 109 -6.79 -0.55 26.35
CA LEU A 109 -6.35 -1.54 25.38
C LEU A 109 -4.91 -2.03 25.64
N ALA A 110 -4.04 -1.14 26.14
CA ALA A 110 -2.67 -1.49 26.52
C ALA A 110 -2.62 -2.48 27.69
N GLU A 111 -3.53 -2.34 28.67
CA GLU A 111 -3.68 -3.32 29.74
C GLU A 111 -4.24 -4.65 29.25
N CYS A 112 -5.15 -4.63 28.26
CA CYS A 112 -5.59 -5.85 27.57
C CYS A 112 -4.43 -6.55 26.87
N GLU A 113 -3.65 -5.81 26.07
CA GLU A 113 -2.51 -6.34 25.31
C GLU A 113 -1.41 -6.90 26.21
N ALA A 114 -1.08 -6.21 27.30
CA ALA A 114 -0.13 -6.70 28.30
C ALA A 114 -0.59 -8.02 28.97
N GLN A 115 -1.88 -8.32 28.92
CA GLN A 115 -2.46 -9.57 29.43
C GLN A 115 -2.55 -10.68 28.38
N LEU A 116 -2.28 -10.40 27.11
CA LEU A 116 -2.27 -11.39 26.03
C LEU A 116 -0.96 -12.20 26.06
N PRO A 117 -0.98 -13.48 25.65
CA PRO A 117 0.24 -14.24 25.42
C PRO A 117 1.14 -13.55 24.41
N ALA A 118 2.46 -13.54 24.67
CA ALA A 118 3.44 -13.05 23.70
C ALA A 118 3.52 -14.02 22.52
N LEU A 119 2.81 -13.71 21.43
CA LEU A 119 2.83 -14.47 20.20
C LEU A 119 4.00 -14.00 19.32
N LYS A 120 4.84 -14.93 18.88
CA LYS A 120 5.92 -14.66 17.91
C LYS A 120 5.45 -15.09 16.53
N THR A 121 5.57 -14.19 15.55
CA THR A 121 5.30 -14.52 14.15
C THR A 121 6.39 -15.41 13.57
N MET A 122 6.06 -16.12 12.50
CA MET A 122 7.01 -16.91 11.73
C MET A 122 7.86 -15.96 10.88
N PRO A 123 9.19 -15.90 11.09
CA PRO A 123 10.04 -14.93 10.38
C PRO A 123 10.09 -15.20 8.86
N GLU A 124 9.74 -16.42 8.44
CA GLU A 124 9.67 -16.79 7.03
C GLU A 124 8.45 -16.20 6.31
N THR A 125 7.41 -15.80 7.05
CA THR A 125 6.16 -15.23 6.51
C THR A 125 6.06 -13.72 6.66
N ASP A 126 6.95 -13.10 7.44
CA ASP A 126 6.91 -11.67 7.71
C ASP A 126 7.40 -10.86 6.49
N LEU A 127 6.63 -9.83 6.11
CA LEU A 127 6.98 -8.93 5.02
C LEU A 127 8.21 -8.09 5.42
N ARG A 128 9.14 -7.89 4.49
CA ARG A 128 10.36 -7.10 4.74
C ARG A 128 10.18 -5.64 4.36
N LEU A 129 9.12 -5.03 4.88
CA LEU A 129 8.76 -3.64 4.65
C LEU A 129 9.72 -2.69 5.37
N THR A 130 9.84 -1.47 4.86
CA THR A 130 10.63 -0.41 5.50
C THR A 130 10.00 -0.04 6.84
N VAL A 131 10.79 -0.06 7.91
CA VAL A 131 10.27 0.26 9.24
C VAL A 131 9.98 1.75 9.34
N LEU A 132 8.69 2.09 9.43
CA LEU A 132 8.25 3.47 9.64
C LEU A 132 8.42 3.86 11.11
N PRO A 133 9.03 5.02 11.40
CA PRO A 133 9.15 5.51 12.78
C PRO A 133 7.77 5.77 13.40
N ALA A 134 7.57 5.31 14.64
CA ALA A 134 6.33 5.55 15.38
C ALA A 134 6.06 7.05 15.64
N HIS A 135 7.12 7.85 15.69
CA HIS A 135 7.07 9.29 15.87
C HIS A 135 7.99 10.01 14.88
N PRO A 136 7.69 11.26 14.51
CA PRO A 136 8.55 12.06 13.64
C PRO A 136 9.97 12.15 14.20
N LEU A 137 10.95 11.93 13.33
CA LEU A 137 12.35 12.04 13.65
C LEU A 137 12.78 13.51 13.66
N TYR A 138 13.83 13.81 14.42
CA TYR A 138 14.49 15.12 14.47
C TYR A 138 15.98 14.95 14.80
N PRO A 139 16.83 15.92 14.45
CA PRO A 139 18.26 15.87 14.74
C PRO A 139 18.58 15.73 16.23
N ALA A 140 19.65 14.99 16.55
CA ALA A 140 20.13 14.87 17.92
C ALA A 140 20.55 16.24 18.48
N GLY A 141 19.97 16.64 19.62
CA GLY A 141 20.22 17.95 20.23
C GLY A 141 19.32 19.08 19.72
N ALA A 142 18.28 18.78 18.94
CA ALA A 142 17.32 19.77 18.48
C ALA A 142 16.67 20.54 19.65
N SER A 143 16.53 21.84 19.48
CA SER A 143 15.79 22.71 20.39
C SER A 143 14.29 22.39 20.37
N PRO A 144 13.51 22.74 21.41
CA PRO A 144 12.06 22.52 21.41
C PRO A 144 11.34 23.14 20.20
N THR A 145 11.84 24.28 19.69
CA THR A 145 11.32 24.93 18.49
C THR A 145 11.58 24.10 17.24
N GLU A 146 12.79 23.55 17.09
CA GLU A 146 13.13 22.67 15.96
C GLU A 146 12.38 21.34 16.02
N ILE A 147 12.19 20.77 17.23
CA ILE A 147 11.36 19.59 17.43
C ILE A 147 9.91 19.87 16.97
N SER A 148 9.34 21.02 17.36
CA SER A 148 8.01 21.40 16.90
C SER A 148 7.95 21.55 15.38
N LEU A 149 9.00 22.09 14.76
CA LEU A 149 9.08 22.24 13.31
C LEU A 149 9.10 20.88 12.59
N HIS A 150 9.92 19.94 13.05
CA HIS A 150 9.98 18.58 12.48
C HIS A 150 8.74 17.73 12.75
N ASN A 151 7.93 18.08 13.76
CA ASN A 151 6.63 17.45 13.98
C ASN A 151 5.53 18.02 13.06
N MET A 152 5.61 19.30 12.70
CA MET A 152 4.67 19.93 11.77
C MET A 152 4.98 19.54 10.32
N ASP A 153 6.27 19.46 9.98
CA ASP A 153 6.77 19.02 8.68
C ASP A 153 7.71 17.83 8.83
N GLN A 154 7.24 16.67 8.37
CA GLN A 154 7.95 15.40 8.50
C GLN A 154 9.02 15.18 7.41
N THR A 155 9.37 16.20 6.62
CA THR A 155 10.39 16.13 5.56
C THR A 155 11.73 15.58 6.06
N TYR A 156 12.11 15.88 7.30
CA TYR A 156 13.32 15.29 7.91
C TYR A 156 13.20 13.77 8.09
N THR A 157 12.03 13.29 8.50
CA THR A 157 11.74 11.85 8.66
C THR A 157 11.78 11.15 7.31
N LEU A 158 11.17 11.75 6.27
CA LEU A 158 11.21 11.24 4.90
C LEU A 158 12.65 11.13 4.40
N ASN A 159 13.45 12.19 4.52
CA ASN A 159 14.84 12.18 4.07
C ASN A 159 15.70 11.15 4.83
N ALA A 160 15.45 10.95 6.12
CA ALA A 160 16.11 9.91 6.91
C ALA A 160 15.74 8.49 6.43
N LEU A 161 14.47 8.27 6.06
CA LEU A 161 14.02 6.99 5.49
C LEU A 161 14.60 6.74 4.10
N LEU A 162 14.61 7.75 3.22
CA LEU A 162 15.24 7.65 1.91
C LEU A 162 16.72 7.30 2.03
N GLY A 163 17.45 7.90 2.98
CA GLY A 163 18.85 7.56 3.25
C GLY A 163 19.06 6.13 3.76
N GLN A 164 18.14 5.60 4.58
CA GLN A 164 18.17 4.20 5.01
C GLN A 164 17.93 3.25 3.84
N ILE A 165 16.94 3.56 3.00
CA ILE A 165 16.64 2.81 1.79
C ILE A 165 17.84 2.81 0.86
N GLU A 166 18.46 3.95 0.60
CA GLU A 166 19.65 4.05 -0.24
C GLU A 166 20.81 3.19 0.30
N THR A 167 21.08 3.27 1.60
CA THR A 167 22.11 2.44 2.26
C THR A 167 21.84 0.95 2.10
N SER A 168 20.57 0.54 2.24
CA SER A 168 20.17 -0.86 2.09
C SER A 168 20.24 -1.36 0.64
N ILE A 169 19.97 -0.50 -0.36
CA ILE A 169 20.13 -0.83 -1.78
C ILE A 169 21.62 -1.07 -2.08
N VAL A 170 22.50 -0.16 -1.64
CA VAL A 170 23.95 -0.26 -1.86
C VAL A 170 24.54 -1.52 -1.21
N ALA A 171 24.04 -1.93 -0.04
CA ALA A 171 24.51 -3.13 0.65
C ALA A 171 24.17 -4.44 -0.10
N SER A 172 23.20 -4.43 -1.02
CA SER A 172 22.58 -5.65 -1.53
C SER A 172 23.16 -6.19 -2.86
N GLN A 173 23.86 -5.40 -3.71
CA GLN A 173 24.66 -5.76 -4.93
C GLN A 173 24.81 -4.52 -5.88
N PRO A 174 25.72 -4.50 -6.90
CA PRO A 174 26.07 -3.26 -7.63
C PRO A 174 24.94 -2.77 -8.56
N PRO A 175 24.98 -1.51 -9.04
CA PRO A 175 23.88 -0.92 -9.79
C PRO A 175 23.78 -1.60 -11.15
N MET A 176 22.83 -2.52 -11.29
CA MET A 176 22.37 -2.99 -12.59
C MET A 176 21.40 -1.94 -13.12
N ASP A 177 21.59 -1.54 -14.39
CA ASP A 177 20.91 -0.45 -15.11
C ASP A 177 19.39 -0.44 -14.91
N SER A 178 18.96 0.07 -13.75
CA SER A 178 17.56 0.31 -13.47
C SER A 178 17.27 1.61 -14.15
N GLN A 179 16.52 1.52 -15.24
CA GLN A 179 15.87 2.65 -15.90
C GLN A 179 15.04 3.37 -14.83
N CYS A 180 15.68 4.29 -14.10
CA CYS A 180 15.00 5.15 -13.17
C CYS A 180 14.10 6.03 -14.03
N SER A 181 12.79 6.01 -13.76
CA SER A 181 11.84 6.91 -14.41
C SER A 181 12.40 8.33 -14.31
N HIS A 182 12.31 9.07 -15.42
CA HIS A 182 12.94 10.38 -15.62
C HIS A 182 12.86 11.28 -14.36
N GLY A 183 13.94 11.37 -13.58
CA GLY A 183 14.07 12.30 -12.45
C GLY A 183 13.90 11.75 -11.03
N LEU A 184 13.64 10.45 -10.84
CA LEU A 184 13.58 9.82 -9.50
C LEU A 184 14.95 9.28 -9.06
N SER A 185 15.29 9.45 -7.78
CA SER A 185 16.39 8.73 -7.15
C SER A 185 16.03 7.25 -6.92
N PRO A 186 17.03 6.35 -6.79
CA PRO A 186 16.77 4.93 -6.53
C PRO A 186 15.96 4.68 -5.25
N ALA A 187 16.17 5.50 -4.21
CA ALA A 187 15.42 5.38 -2.96
C ALA A 187 13.96 5.82 -3.11
N GLU A 188 13.69 6.86 -3.89
CA GLU A 188 12.32 7.31 -4.21
C GLU A 188 11.59 6.30 -5.09
N ALA A 189 12.24 5.76 -6.12
CA ALA A 189 11.68 4.71 -6.95
C ALA A 189 11.39 3.45 -6.14
N PHE A 190 12.26 3.09 -5.19
CA PHE A 190 12.03 1.99 -4.26
C PHE A 190 10.83 2.26 -3.34
N LEU A 191 10.71 3.46 -2.77
CA LEU A 191 9.58 3.85 -1.92
C LEU A 191 8.24 3.79 -2.67
N LEU A 192 8.20 4.19 -3.94
CA LEU A 192 7.04 4.04 -4.82
C LEU A 192 6.76 2.58 -5.19
N GLY A 193 7.80 1.77 -5.41
CA GLY A 193 7.59 0.33 -5.59
C GLY A 193 7.03 -0.33 -4.33
N GLU A 194 7.45 0.14 -3.16
CA GLU A 194 6.96 -0.35 -1.86
C GLU A 194 5.52 0.08 -1.57
N ILE A 195 5.10 1.30 -1.97
CA ILE A 195 3.69 1.71 -1.87
C ILE A 195 2.80 0.81 -2.74
N GLN A 196 3.19 0.57 -4.00
CA GLN A 196 2.45 -0.31 -4.92
C GLN A 196 2.44 -1.77 -4.44
N PHE A 197 3.58 -2.28 -3.96
CA PHE A 197 3.66 -3.63 -3.37
C PHE A 197 2.67 -3.78 -2.22
N SER A 198 2.64 -2.81 -1.32
CA SER A 198 1.76 -2.84 -0.14
C SER A 198 0.29 -2.79 -0.52
N PHE A 199 -0.04 -2.01 -1.56
CA PHE A 199 -1.38 -1.96 -2.13
C PHE A 199 -1.79 -3.30 -2.75
N VAL A 200 -0.91 -3.92 -3.55
CA VAL A 200 -1.15 -5.24 -4.16
C VAL A 200 -1.32 -6.33 -3.11
N VAL A 201 -0.46 -6.35 -2.09
CA VAL A 201 -0.51 -7.31 -0.98
C VAL A 201 -1.79 -7.15 -0.18
N PHE A 202 -2.26 -5.92 0.01
CA PHE A 202 -3.56 -5.67 0.61
C PHE A 202 -4.71 -6.16 -0.28
N LEU A 203 -4.71 -5.80 -1.56
CA LEU A 203 -5.82 -6.08 -2.48
C LEU A 203 -5.95 -7.57 -2.84
N LEU A 204 -4.83 -8.25 -3.12
CA LEU A 204 -4.81 -9.64 -3.56
C LEU A 204 -4.46 -10.63 -2.45
N GLY A 205 -3.60 -10.22 -1.50
CA GLY A 205 -3.20 -11.07 -0.39
C GLY A 205 -4.11 -10.96 0.82
N GLU A 206 -5.04 -10.00 0.83
CA GLU A 206 -5.91 -9.65 1.97
C GLU A 206 -5.12 -9.45 3.28
N ALA A 207 -3.82 -9.12 3.16
CA ALA A 207 -2.94 -8.96 4.29
C ALA A 207 -3.02 -7.51 4.79
N LEU A 208 -3.62 -7.32 5.97
CA LEU A 208 -3.81 -6.01 6.59
C LEU A 208 -2.50 -5.24 6.84
N GLU A 209 -1.37 -5.95 6.94
CA GLU A 209 -0.05 -5.33 7.04
C GLU A 209 0.25 -4.42 5.83
N GLY A 210 -0.12 -4.85 4.62
CA GLY A 210 0.02 -4.04 3.42
C GLY A 210 -0.81 -2.75 3.50
N TRP A 211 -2.02 -2.81 4.05
CA TRP A 211 -2.86 -1.64 4.27
C TRP A 211 -2.24 -0.66 5.27
N TYR A 212 -1.81 -1.13 6.43
CA TYR A 212 -1.21 -0.26 7.45
C TYR A 212 0.06 0.42 6.94
N HIS A 213 0.86 -0.31 6.18
CA HIS A 213 2.09 0.22 5.62
C HIS A 213 1.84 1.25 4.51
N TRP A 214 0.95 0.94 3.56
CA TRP A 214 0.51 1.87 2.52
C TRP A 214 -0.01 3.18 3.13
N ARG A 215 -0.85 3.08 4.17
CA ARG A 215 -1.34 4.25 4.92
C ARG A 215 -0.21 5.01 5.60
N GLY A 216 0.73 4.32 6.20
CA GLY A 216 1.87 4.92 6.88
C GLY A 216 2.73 5.77 5.93
N ILE A 217 3.09 5.22 4.78
CA ILE A 217 3.84 5.94 3.74
C ILE A 217 3.04 7.13 3.22
N LEU A 218 1.76 6.93 2.87
CA LEU A 218 0.92 8.01 2.36
C LEU A 218 0.75 9.15 3.37
N THR A 219 0.58 8.81 4.66
CA THR A 219 0.47 9.80 5.74
C THR A 219 1.75 10.60 5.90
N LEU A 220 2.91 9.93 5.85
CA LEU A 220 4.21 10.57 5.91
C LEU A 220 4.37 11.57 4.77
N LEU A 221 4.15 11.13 3.52
CA LEU A 221 4.26 11.99 2.33
C LEU A 221 3.28 13.17 2.39
N ALA A 222 2.03 12.94 2.79
CA ALA A 222 1.05 14.02 2.99
C ALA A 222 1.43 14.99 4.12
N SER A 223 2.34 14.62 5.01
CA SER A 223 2.84 15.45 6.13
C SER A 223 4.16 16.16 5.83
N CYS A 224 4.70 16.04 4.62
CA CYS A 224 5.97 16.64 4.22
C CYS A 224 5.75 17.84 3.27
N GLU A 225 5.50 19.03 3.81
CA GLU A 225 5.24 20.23 3.00
C GLU A 225 6.48 20.65 2.19
N LYS A 226 7.64 20.76 2.84
CA LYS A 226 8.89 21.17 2.19
C LYS A 226 9.34 20.16 1.13
N ALA A 227 9.12 18.86 1.37
CA ALA A 227 9.48 17.80 0.42
C ALA A 227 8.79 17.94 -0.94
N ILE A 228 7.62 18.58 -1.03
CA ILE A 228 6.93 18.80 -2.31
C ILE A 228 7.79 19.67 -3.25
N SER A 229 8.46 20.67 -2.67
CA SER A 229 9.38 21.54 -3.41
C SER A 229 10.76 20.92 -3.64
N GLU A 230 11.22 20.06 -2.73
CA GLU A 230 12.54 19.40 -2.84
C GLU A 230 12.52 18.21 -3.80
N HIS A 231 11.39 17.48 -3.87
CA HIS A 231 11.24 16.23 -4.60
C HIS A 231 10.00 16.23 -5.51
N PRO A 232 9.84 17.21 -6.44
CA PRO A 232 8.61 17.35 -7.23
C PRO A 232 8.32 16.12 -8.11
N HIS A 233 9.36 15.42 -8.58
CA HIS A 233 9.23 14.20 -9.37
C HIS A 233 8.65 13.03 -8.56
N LEU A 234 9.03 12.89 -7.28
CA LEU A 234 8.45 11.90 -6.37
C LEU A 234 6.95 12.13 -6.20
N TYR A 235 6.54 13.36 -5.93
CA TYR A 235 5.12 13.68 -5.77
C TYR A 235 4.34 13.53 -7.07
N LYS A 236 4.94 13.88 -8.21
CA LYS A 236 4.32 13.65 -9.52
C LYS A 236 4.04 12.17 -9.75
N ALA A 237 5.04 11.32 -9.51
CA ALA A 237 4.90 9.87 -9.63
C ALA A 237 3.92 9.30 -8.59
N LEU A 238 3.93 9.80 -7.35
CA LEU A 238 2.96 9.42 -6.31
C LEU A 238 1.52 9.72 -6.74
N ILE A 239 1.23 10.91 -7.27
CA ILE A 239 -0.12 11.27 -7.74
C ILE A 239 -0.55 10.34 -8.87
N THR A 240 0.34 10.00 -9.81
CA THR A 240 0.06 9.01 -10.85
C THR A 240 -0.19 7.62 -10.26
N CYS A 241 0.58 7.18 -9.27
CA CYS A 241 0.36 5.90 -8.58
C CYS A 241 -1.01 5.87 -7.90
N LEU A 242 -1.33 6.89 -7.10
CA LEU A 242 -2.60 7.00 -6.40
C LEU A 242 -3.79 7.07 -7.35
N TYR A 243 -3.64 7.76 -8.49
CA TYR A 243 -4.65 7.72 -9.54
C TYR A 243 -4.90 6.28 -9.97
N ARG A 244 -3.86 5.57 -10.44
CA ARG A 244 -3.98 4.20 -10.93
C ARG A 244 -4.53 3.24 -9.87
N GLU A 245 -4.00 3.27 -8.66
CA GLU A 245 -4.43 2.43 -7.53
C GLU A 245 -5.89 2.67 -7.14
N LEU A 246 -6.32 3.94 -6.99
CA LEU A 246 -7.67 4.29 -6.54
C LEU A 246 -8.70 4.31 -7.69
N THR A 247 -8.24 4.34 -8.94
CA THR A 247 -9.10 4.14 -10.10
C THR A 247 -9.21 2.69 -10.53
N PHE A 248 -8.32 1.80 -10.05
CA PHE A 248 -8.19 0.39 -10.46
C PHE A 248 -9.45 -0.48 -10.31
N THR A 249 -10.48 -0.03 -9.58
CA THR A 249 -11.73 -0.80 -9.49
C THR A 249 -12.21 -1.10 -10.91
N GLY A 250 -12.22 -2.37 -11.27
CA GLY A 250 -12.82 -2.82 -12.52
C GLY A 250 -14.19 -2.17 -12.63
N ASP A 251 -14.53 -1.70 -13.83
CA ASP A 251 -15.89 -1.26 -14.13
C ASP A 251 -16.85 -2.24 -13.44
N GLU A 252 -17.69 -1.72 -12.56
CA GLU A 252 -18.93 -2.33 -12.08
C GLU A 252 -19.84 -2.54 -13.30
N THR A 253 -19.42 -3.44 -14.17
CA THR A 253 -20.23 -4.11 -15.18
C THR A 253 -20.68 -5.45 -14.60
N THR A 254 -21.09 -5.45 -13.33
CA THR A 254 -22.28 -6.22 -13.01
C THR A 254 -23.45 -5.50 -13.64
N GLU A 255 -23.77 -5.91 -14.88
CA GLU A 255 -25.17 -6.00 -15.27
C GLU A 255 -25.95 -6.43 -14.04
N LYS A 256 -26.91 -5.61 -13.62
CA LYS A 256 -27.87 -5.86 -12.54
C LYS A 256 -28.16 -7.36 -12.45
N LYS A 257 -27.49 -8.05 -11.53
CA LYS A 257 -27.96 -9.37 -11.09
C LYS A 257 -29.10 -9.06 -10.16
N ASP A 258 -30.30 -9.22 -10.72
CA ASP A 258 -31.54 -9.22 -10.00
C ASP A 258 -31.41 -10.08 -8.72
N ASN A 259 -31.79 -9.49 -7.59
CA ASN A 259 -32.24 -10.15 -6.37
C ASN A 259 -31.55 -11.46 -6.01
N ASP A 260 -30.37 -11.40 -5.40
CA ASP A 260 -29.99 -12.36 -4.37
C ASP A 260 -29.28 -11.61 -3.25
N ASP A 261 -29.98 -11.50 -2.11
CA ASP A 261 -29.54 -10.93 -0.84
C ASP A 261 -28.56 -11.90 -0.16
N HIS A 262 -27.39 -12.07 -0.78
CA HIS A 262 -26.21 -12.59 -0.10
C HIS A 262 -25.21 -11.45 -0.05
N GLY A 263 -25.13 -10.80 1.11
CA GLY A 263 -24.15 -9.77 1.40
C GLY A 263 -22.75 -10.28 1.07
N ASP A 264 -22.22 -9.79 -0.03
CA ASP A 264 -20.82 -9.92 -0.36
C ASP A 264 -20.07 -9.00 0.60
N ASP A 265 -19.59 -9.56 1.73
CA ASP A 265 -18.73 -8.88 2.71
C ASP A 265 -17.32 -8.62 2.13
N SER A 266 -17.19 -8.53 0.80
CA SER A 266 -15.97 -8.20 0.10
C SER A 266 -15.70 -6.70 0.24
N LEU A 267 -14.49 -6.36 0.71
CA LEU A 267 -14.06 -4.98 0.89
C LEU A 267 -14.12 -4.24 -0.46
N SER A 268 -15.06 -3.31 -0.59
CA SER A 268 -15.11 -2.42 -1.75
C SER A 268 -14.07 -1.32 -1.57
N MET A 269 -13.40 -0.91 -2.64
CA MET A 269 -12.51 0.26 -2.58
C MET A 269 -13.27 1.53 -2.12
N SER A 270 -14.58 1.58 -2.35
CA SER A 270 -15.46 2.64 -1.84
C SER A 270 -15.49 2.71 -0.31
N ASP A 271 -15.26 1.59 0.38
CA ASP A 271 -15.22 1.50 1.83
C ASP A 271 -14.02 2.26 2.43
N LEU A 272 -12.95 2.43 1.65
CA LEU A 272 -11.77 3.20 2.06
C LEU A 272 -12.06 4.71 2.18
N PHE A 273 -13.08 5.18 1.45
CA PHE A 273 -13.48 6.60 1.38
C PHE A 273 -14.57 6.97 2.37
N HIS A 274 -15.30 6.00 2.93
CA HIS A 274 -16.45 6.24 3.79
C HIS A 274 -16.14 5.90 5.26
N PRO A 275 -16.53 6.75 6.22
CA PRO A 275 -16.30 6.50 7.63
C PRO A 275 -17.10 5.26 8.09
N GLY A 276 -16.43 4.33 8.77
CA GLY A 276 -17.07 3.19 9.43
C GLY A 276 -17.13 1.87 8.65
N SER A 277 -16.63 1.81 7.41
CA SER A 277 -16.65 0.58 6.60
C SER A 277 -15.34 -0.22 6.70
N PHE A 278 -14.19 0.45 6.57
CA PHE A 278 -12.88 -0.20 6.71
C PHE A 278 -11.92 0.65 7.55
N ASP A 279 -11.98 0.48 8.87
CA ASP A 279 -11.00 1.01 9.79
C ASP A 279 -10.73 -0.02 10.88
N GLY A 280 -9.77 -0.90 10.60
CA GLY A 280 -9.30 -1.90 11.53
C GLY A 280 -9.11 -1.33 12.94
N TRP A 281 -10.03 -1.67 13.82
CA TRP A 281 -9.84 -1.80 15.27
C TRP A 281 -9.39 -0.55 16.04
N SER A 282 -9.82 0.66 15.64
CA SER A 282 -9.79 1.81 16.56
C SER A 282 -11.21 2.26 16.88
N GLN A 283 -11.49 2.51 18.16
CA GLN A 283 -12.71 3.17 18.64
C GLN A 283 -12.71 4.62 18.11
N ARG A 284 -13.03 4.82 16.83
CA ARG A 284 -13.31 6.17 16.33
C ARG A 284 -14.58 6.68 16.99
N ARG A 285 -14.60 7.98 17.27
CA ARG A 285 -15.88 8.64 17.54
C ARG A 285 -16.67 8.68 16.23
N PRO A 286 -18.01 8.59 16.25
CA PRO A 286 -18.84 8.59 15.03
C PRO A 286 -18.63 9.76 14.05
N ASN A 287 -17.92 10.81 14.48
CA ASN A 287 -17.66 12.03 13.72
C ASN A 287 -16.21 12.16 13.21
N ASP A 288 -15.33 11.17 13.43
CA ASP A 288 -13.96 11.24 12.95
C ASP A 288 -13.91 11.04 11.42
N PRO A 289 -13.19 11.89 10.67
CA PRO A 289 -13.15 11.80 9.20
C PRO A 289 -12.47 10.51 8.76
N ALA A 290 -12.96 9.90 7.67
CA ALA A 290 -12.31 8.74 7.05
C ALA A 290 -10.83 9.06 6.75
N PHE A 291 -9.96 8.07 6.96
CA PHE A 291 -8.50 8.26 6.85
C PHE A 291 -8.11 8.83 5.49
N LEU A 292 -8.64 8.24 4.42
CA LEU A 292 -8.18 8.52 3.07
C LEU A 292 -8.61 9.92 2.59
N PRO A 293 -9.88 10.35 2.71
CA PRO A 293 -10.27 11.72 2.41
C PRO A 293 -9.47 12.76 3.18
N HIS A 294 -9.25 12.55 4.48
CA HIS A 294 -8.47 13.47 5.30
C HIS A 294 -7.02 13.61 4.81
N THR A 295 -6.36 12.48 4.54
CA THR A 295 -4.95 12.44 4.12
C THR A 295 -4.77 13.03 2.72
N LEU A 296 -5.69 12.72 1.79
CA LEU A 296 -5.66 13.28 0.44
C LEU A 296 -5.96 14.78 0.43
N SER A 297 -6.94 15.26 1.20
CA SER A 297 -7.20 16.70 1.35
C SER A 297 -5.96 17.45 1.85
N ARG A 298 -5.23 16.88 2.82
CA ARG A 298 -3.97 17.44 3.30
C ARG A 298 -2.91 17.47 2.21
N LEU A 299 -2.71 16.35 1.51
CA LEU A 299 -1.74 16.24 0.40
C LEU A 299 -2.03 17.29 -0.68
N PHE A 300 -3.27 17.39 -1.15
CA PHE A 300 -3.66 18.36 -2.17
C PHE A 300 -3.52 19.81 -1.71
N SER A 301 -3.86 20.10 -0.44
CA SER A 301 -3.66 21.44 0.13
C SER A 301 -2.18 21.82 0.17
N ASN A 302 -1.30 20.91 0.59
CA ASN A 302 0.15 21.15 0.63
C ASN A 302 0.71 21.34 -0.78
N ILE A 303 0.28 20.53 -1.76
CA ILE A 303 0.69 20.69 -3.17
C ILE A 303 0.26 22.05 -3.73
N ALA A 304 -0.98 22.47 -3.46
CA ALA A 304 -1.49 23.77 -3.89
C ALA A 304 -0.69 24.94 -3.27
N GLN A 305 -0.27 24.82 -2.01
CA GLN A 305 0.53 25.85 -1.34
C GLN A 305 1.97 25.96 -1.87
N ALA A 306 2.56 24.86 -2.33
CA ALA A 306 3.91 24.84 -2.90
C ALA A 306 4.03 25.61 -4.23
N SER A 307 2.91 25.84 -4.94
CA SER A 307 2.84 26.49 -6.26
C SER A 307 3.30 27.96 -6.29
N ASN A 308 3.35 28.63 -5.13
CA ASN A 308 3.62 30.07 -5.03
C ASN A 308 4.97 30.53 -5.62
N ASN A 309 5.87 29.61 -5.97
CA ASN A 309 7.22 29.89 -6.44
C ASN A 309 7.38 29.95 -7.97
N GLY A 310 6.34 29.63 -8.77
CA GLY A 310 6.36 29.77 -10.23
C GLY A 310 7.19 28.74 -11.00
N ASP A 311 7.56 27.62 -10.37
CA ASP A 311 8.26 26.50 -11.03
C ASP A 311 7.28 25.70 -11.92
N LYS A 312 7.66 25.47 -13.18
CA LYS A 312 6.86 24.70 -14.14
C LYS A 312 6.59 23.27 -13.66
N ALA A 313 7.55 22.62 -13.00
CA ALA A 313 7.36 21.26 -12.48
C ALA A 313 6.31 21.21 -11.37
N LEU A 314 6.27 22.24 -10.50
CA LEU A 314 5.27 22.37 -9.45
C LEU A 314 3.89 22.71 -10.02
N MET A 315 3.81 23.52 -11.07
CA MET A 315 2.53 23.80 -11.75
C MET A 315 1.94 22.54 -12.37
N ASP A 316 2.75 21.73 -13.05
CA ASP A 316 2.31 20.43 -13.59
C ASP A 316 1.83 19.48 -12.48
N LEU A 317 2.54 19.44 -11.35
CA LEU A 317 2.14 18.66 -10.18
C LEU A 317 0.79 19.11 -9.60
N VAL A 318 0.56 20.42 -9.51
CA VAL A 318 -0.71 20.99 -9.03
C VAL A 318 -1.86 20.62 -9.96
N ASP A 319 -1.67 20.73 -11.27
CA ASP A 319 -2.67 20.36 -12.26
C ASP A 319 -3.02 18.86 -12.18
N ARG A 320 -2.01 17.99 -12.01
CA ARG A 320 -2.21 16.55 -11.77
C ARG A 320 -2.98 16.26 -10.50
N ALA A 321 -2.58 16.89 -9.40
CA ALA A 321 -3.23 16.71 -8.10
C ALA A 321 -4.70 17.14 -8.16
N GLU A 322 -5.01 18.23 -8.85
CA GLU A 322 -6.37 18.71 -9.07
C GLU A 322 -7.19 17.77 -9.98
N GLY A 323 -6.55 17.19 -11.00
CA GLY A 323 -7.15 16.16 -11.85
C GLY A 323 -7.54 14.91 -11.04
N LEU A 324 -6.61 14.41 -10.21
CA LEU A 324 -6.87 13.29 -9.31
C LEU A 324 -8.00 13.62 -8.33
N ARG A 325 -7.96 14.79 -7.67
CA ARG A 325 -9.00 15.26 -6.75
C ARG A 325 -10.38 15.17 -7.37
N LYS A 326 -10.58 15.80 -8.55
CA LYS A 326 -11.85 15.77 -9.27
C LYS A 326 -12.29 14.37 -9.67
N SER A 327 -11.35 13.50 -10.05
CA SER A 327 -11.63 12.11 -10.39
C SER A 327 -12.20 11.35 -9.19
N LEU A 328 -11.55 11.47 -8.03
CA LEU A 328 -11.97 10.80 -6.79
C LEU A 328 -13.29 11.36 -6.24
N GLU A 329 -13.48 12.68 -6.24
CA GLU A 329 -14.74 13.30 -5.81
C GLU A 329 -15.92 12.82 -6.67
N ARG A 330 -15.72 12.72 -7.99
CA ARG A 330 -16.74 12.21 -8.92
C ARG A 330 -17.01 10.72 -8.71
N LYS A 331 -15.96 9.91 -8.54
CA LYS A 331 -16.06 8.45 -8.47
C LYS A 331 -16.67 7.98 -7.14
N PHE A 332 -16.27 8.58 -6.03
CA PHE A 332 -16.65 8.13 -4.69
C PHE A 332 -17.66 9.04 -3.99
N GLY A 333 -18.07 10.16 -4.61
CA GLY A 333 -19.05 11.09 -4.02
C GLY A 333 -18.56 11.81 -2.77
N VAL A 334 -17.23 11.88 -2.57
CA VAL A 334 -16.60 12.54 -1.42
C VAL A 334 -16.24 14.00 -1.73
N SER A 335 -16.05 14.82 -0.69
CA SER A 335 -15.43 16.14 -0.82
C SER A 335 -14.00 16.10 -0.31
N LEU A 336 -13.04 16.36 -1.19
CA LEU A 336 -11.61 16.41 -0.90
C LEU A 336 -11.14 17.87 -0.89
N SER A 337 -11.95 18.76 -0.32
CA SER A 337 -11.71 20.20 -0.31
C SER A 337 -10.30 20.50 0.21
N SER A 338 -9.53 21.27 -0.57
CA SER A 338 -8.34 21.92 -0.06
C SER A 338 -8.79 23.02 0.90
N CYS A 339 -8.27 23.05 2.12
CA CYS A 339 -8.30 24.28 2.89
C CYS A 339 -7.39 25.26 2.16
N ILE A 340 -7.95 26.02 1.20
CA ILE A 340 -7.59 27.38 0.72
C ILE A 340 -8.47 27.64 -0.51
N ARG A 341 -9.44 28.56 -0.40
CA ARG A 341 -10.14 29.15 -1.55
C ARG A 341 -9.20 30.09 -2.30
N PRO A 342 -9.11 30.03 -3.64
CA PRO A 342 -8.95 31.21 -4.48
C PRO A 342 -10.34 31.73 -4.92
N PRO A 343 -10.46 33.00 -5.36
CA PRO A 343 -11.73 33.69 -5.45
C PRO A 343 -12.64 33.12 -6.54
N GLU A 344 -13.94 33.31 -6.34
CA GLU A 344 -15.04 32.99 -7.26
C GLU A 344 -14.65 33.11 -8.73
N VAL A 345 -14.54 31.97 -9.41
CA VAL A 345 -14.71 31.92 -10.86
C VAL A 345 -16.09 31.34 -11.07
N THR A 346 -16.97 32.20 -11.59
CA THR A 346 -18.32 31.89 -12.03
C THR A 346 -18.34 30.62 -12.87
N ASP A 347 -19.30 29.76 -12.58
CA ASP A 347 -19.69 28.62 -13.41
C ASP A 347 -19.82 29.05 -14.87
N THR A 348 -18.79 28.80 -15.67
CA THR A 348 -18.93 28.71 -17.12
C THR A 348 -18.58 27.30 -17.51
N GLU A 349 -19.60 26.60 -17.98
CA GLU A 349 -19.57 25.30 -18.63
C GLU A 349 -18.31 25.13 -19.48
N GLY A 350 -17.38 24.34 -18.95
CA GLY A 350 -16.08 24.09 -19.53
C GLY A 350 -15.38 23.00 -18.73
N GLY A 351 -16.11 21.92 -18.42
CA GLY A 351 -15.54 20.77 -17.75
C GLY A 351 -14.43 20.20 -18.62
N VAL A 352 -13.19 20.24 -18.13
CA VAL A 352 -12.09 19.48 -18.69
C VAL A 352 -12.49 18.00 -18.64
N PRO A 353 -12.67 17.32 -19.79
CA PRO A 353 -13.07 15.92 -19.82
C PRO A 353 -12.01 15.05 -19.14
N LEU A 354 -12.41 13.88 -18.64
CA LEU A 354 -11.54 12.88 -18.01
C LEU A 354 -10.26 12.56 -18.82
N ASP A 355 -10.27 12.81 -20.13
CA ASP A 355 -9.23 12.44 -21.10
C ASP A 355 -8.27 13.58 -21.50
N ALA A 356 -8.37 14.77 -20.90
CA ALA A 356 -7.51 15.88 -21.32
C ALA A 356 -6.11 15.89 -20.67
N TYR A 357 -5.90 15.07 -19.64
CA TYR A 357 -4.61 14.97 -18.97
C TYR A 357 -3.93 13.66 -19.33
N ASN A 358 -2.76 13.74 -19.97
CA ASN A 358 -2.02 12.56 -20.40
C ASN A 358 -1.31 11.92 -19.19
N TRP A 359 -1.96 10.94 -18.58
CA TRP A 359 -1.41 10.11 -17.49
C TRP A 359 -0.36 9.10 -17.98
N ASP A 360 -0.24 8.93 -19.31
CA ASP A 360 0.59 7.93 -19.97
C ASP A 360 1.91 8.49 -20.51
N ASP A 361 2.09 9.82 -20.58
CA ASP A 361 3.36 10.45 -21.02
C ASP A 361 4.56 10.12 -20.13
N ASP A 362 4.34 9.61 -18.91
CA ASP A 362 5.38 9.13 -18.00
C ASP A 362 5.61 7.61 -18.15
N GLU A 363 5.32 7.07 -19.34
CA GLU A 363 5.19 5.66 -19.73
C GLU A 363 6.05 4.68 -18.91
N ALA A 364 5.38 3.67 -18.34
CA ALA A 364 6.05 2.49 -17.80
C ALA A 364 6.93 1.88 -18.91
N PRO A 365 8.11 1.31 -18.60
CA PRO A 365 8.89 0.62 -19.60
C PRO A 365 8.00 -0.43 -20.27
N THR A 366 7.88 -0.34 -21.59
CA THR A 366 7.30 -1.39 -22.41
C THR A 366 8.13 -2.64 -22.15
N LEU A 367 7.63 -3.53 -21.29
CA LEU A 367 8.13 -4.89 -21.22
C LEU A 367 7.77 -5.54 -22.56
N VAL A 368 8.69 -5.43 -23.51
CA VAL A 368 8.74 -6.33 -24.65
C VAL A 368 8.93 -7.73 -24.05
N LEU A 369 7.85 -8.50 -24.01
CA LEU A 369 7.86 -9.92 -23.66
C LEU A 369 8.77 -10.72 -24.60
#